data_AF-A0A8J2YJU2-F1
#
_entry.id   AF-A0A8J2YJU2-F1
#
_cell.length_a   1.000
_cell.length_b   1.000
_cell.length_c   1.000
_cell.angle_alpha   90.00
_cell.angle_beta   90.00
_cell.angle_gamma   90.00
#
_symmetry.space_group_name_H-M   'P 1'
#
loop_
_entity.id
_entity.type
_entity.pdbx_description
1 polymer ?
#
loop_
_entity_poly.entity_id
_entity_poly.type
_entity_poly.pdbx_seq_one_letter_code
_entity_poly.pdbx_strand_id
1 'polypeptide(L)'
;MYPSHLLYKAWKNTPKIIHNTKDAKGNELVREIEFQDPMKTNDMEETNGNCFLCGDPMTQGIKIKKAFSSVFTDWNQANNPQGTHICSACAFSVLTNKKARIGVRMFSLIAADKLYITNRKELREWLLDPPEPPFLAMCAVSQKKHLIMKAIVNYSRDIFSVQYEETPVTVDRVKFTNLLNLIEHFLYGFTKTEILTGQYSQKRILDFGIEEWEAFENRIKPYRGTGLLDVVMFVAQKLEEWEEIACFMDSELKIKRQVQPHYSSTPSIEAGIKKEDRVASTCGDKSNDSPKSQQSEQLQLELF
;
A
#
# COMPACT_ATOMS: atom_id res chain seq x y z
N MET A 1 -18.08 -18.10 4.47
CA MET A 1 -16.88 -18.80 3.93
C MET A 1 -15.65 -18.22 4.64
N TYR A 2 -14.73 -19.06 5.12
CA TYR A 2 -13.49 -18.58 5.75
C TYR A 2 -12.43 -18.17 4.71
N PRO A 3 -11.57 -17.17 5.00
CA PRO A 3 -10.52 -16.71 4.09
C PRO A 3 -9.58 -17.82 3.62
N SER A 4 -9.15 -18.70 4.54
CA SER A 4 -8.28 -19.84 4.23
C SER A 4 -8.89 -20.78 3.18
N HIS A 5 -10.21 -20.94 3.19
CA HIS A 5 -10.93 -21.83 2.28
C HIS A 5 -11.14 -21.20 0.90
N LEU A 6 -11.37 -19.88 0.84
CA LEU A 6 -11.37 -19.14 -0.41
C LEU A 6 -9.97 -19.17 -1.06
N LEU A 7 -8.92 -18.86 -0.30
CA LEU A 7 -7.52 -18.97 -0.72
C LEU A 7 -7.19 -20.38 -1.25
N TYR A 8 -7.55 -21.43 -0.51
CA TYR A 8 -7.22 -22.80 -0.91
C TYR A 8 -7.97 -23.23 -2.16
N LYS A 9 -9.26 -22.90 -2.29
CA LYS A 9 -10.03 -23.13 -3.52
C LYS A 9 -9.43 -22.40 -4.71
N ALA A 10 -9.16 -21.10 -4.56
CA ALA A 10 -8.51 -20.24 -5.54
C ALA A 10 -7.15 -20.81 -5.97
N TRP A 11 -6.37 -21.37 -5.04
CA TRP A 11 -5.12 -22.05 -5.34
C TRP A 11 -5.31 -23.34 -6.13
N LYS A 12 -6.22 -24.24 -5.73
CA LYS A 12 -6.49 -25.49 -6.48
C LYS A 12 -6.98 -25.22 -7.91
N ASN A 13 -7.61 -24.07 -8.14
CA ASN A 13 -8.08 -23.59 -9.44
C ASN A 13 -6.99 -22.91 -10.31
N THR A 14 -5.78 -22.69 -9.78
CA THR A 14 -4.66 -22.04 -10.49
C THR A 14 -3.61 -23.09 -10.88
N PRO A 15 -3.56 -23.57 -12.15
CA PRO A 15 -2.62 -24.64 -12.54
C PRO A 15 -1.14 -24.22 -12.48
N LYS A 16 -0.86 -22.92 -12.64
CA LYS A 16 0.47 -22.34 -12.62
C LYS A 16 0.40 -20.96 -11.98
N ILE A 17 1.21 -20.72 -10.95
CA ILE A 17 1.28 -19.44 -10.25
C ILE A 17 2.50 -18.69 -10.75
N ILE A 18 2.27 -17.51 -11.31
CA ILE A 18 3.32 -16.57 -11.71
C ILE A 18 3.39 -15.44 -10.69
N HIS A 19 4.59 -14.96 -10.42
CA HIS A 19 4.87 -13.73 -9.69
C HIS A 19 5.90 -12.92 -10.48
N ASN A 20 5.49 -11.76 -10.97
CA ASN A 20 6.38 -10.81 -11.65
C ASN A 20 7.03 -9.91 -10.60
N THR A 21 8.35 -9.86 -10.54
CA THR A 21 9.09 -9.08 -9.54
C THR A 21 10.36 -8.49 -10.16
N LYS A 22 11.04 -7.59 -9.44
CA LYS A 22 12.38 -7.11 -9.83
C LYS A 22 13.51 -7.84 -9.13
N ASP A 23 14.67 -7.93 -9.77
CA ASP A 23 15.92 -8.29 -9.12
C ASP A 23 16.54 -7.10 -8.35
N ALA A 24 17.67 -7.32 -7.68
CA ALA A 24 18.37 -6.27 -6.92
C ALA A 24 18.99 -5.15 -7.78
N LYS A 25 18.93 -5.25 -9.11
CA LYS A 25 19.37 -4.24 -10.08
C LYS A 25 18.19 -3.56 -10.79
N GLY A 26 16.95 -3.94 -10.47
CA GLY A 26 15.73 -3.39 -11.07
C GLY A 26 15.24 -4.11 -12.34
N ASN A 27 15.90 -5.20 -12.78
CA ASN A 27 15.49 -5.96 -13.95
C ASN A 27 14.19 -6.73 -13.66
N GLU A 28 13.26 -6.75 -14.61
CA GLU A 28 12.04 -7.56 -14.52
C GLU A 28 12.37 -9.07 -14.51
N LEU A 29 11.73 -9.81 -13.63
CA LEU A 29 11.98 -11.22 -13.35
C LEU A 29 10.67 -11.96 -13.07
N VAL A 30 10.28 -12.81 -14.03
CA VAL A 30 9.12 -13.70 -13.92
C VAL A 30 9.51 -14.94 -13.11
N ARG A 31 8.79 -15.23 -12.02
CA ARG A 31 8.99 -16.44 -11.20
C ARG A 31 7.76 -17.33 -11.20
N GLU A 32 7.97 -18.63 -11.33
CA GLU A 32 6.96 -19.64 -11.03
C GLU A 32 7.00 -20.01 -9.55
N ILE A 33 5.84 -20.05 -8.90
CA ILE A 33 5.72 -20.20 -7.44
C ILE A 33 5.06 -21.55 -7.08
N GLU A 34 5.85 -22.48 -6.55
CA GLU A 34 5.36 -23.76 -6.03
C GLU A 34 5.11 -23.68 -4.51
N PHE A 35 3.84 -23.60 -4.11
CA PHE A 35 3.44 -23.76 -2.71
C PHE A 35 3.35 -25.24 -2.31
N GLN A 36 3.50 -25.52 -1.02
CA GLN A 36 3.30 -26.87 -0.47
C GLN A 36 1.83 -27.27 -0.53
N ASP A 37 1.47 -28.32 -1.29
CA ASP A 37 0.16 -28.97 -1.15
C ASP A 37 0.10 -29.67 0.21
N PRO A 38 -0.81 -29.30 1.14
CA PRO A 38 -0.91 -29.96 2.43
C PRO A 38 -1.36 -31.41 2.30
N MET A 39 -2.22 -31.71 1.31
CA MET A 39 -2.75 -33.06 1.05
C MET A 39 -1.68 -34.04 0.54
N LYS A 40 -0.50 -33.52 0.13
CA LYS A 40 0.66 -34.32 -0.30
C LYS A 40 1.77 -34.36 0.76
N THR A 41 1.49 -33.94 2.00
CA THR A 41 2.45 -34.04 3.10
C THR A 41 2.24 -35.32 3.91
N ASN A 42 3.34 -35.95 4.33
CA ASN A 42 3.33 -37.07 5.27
C ASN A 42 2.88 -36.66 6.69
N ASP A 43 2.59 -35.38 6.92
CA ASP A 43 2.08 -34.83 8.17
C ASP A 43 0.53 -34.68 8.16
N MET A 44 -0.13 -35.00 7.04
CA MET A 44 -1.59 -35.06 6.89
C MET A 44 -2.09 -36.45 7.29
N GLU A 45 -2.95 -36.51 8.32
CA GLU A 45 -3.48 -37.77 8.86
C GLU A 45 -5.01 -37.74 8.98
N GLU A 46 -5.62 -38.92 9.04
CA GLU A 46 -7.05 -39.06 9.32
C GLU A 46 -7.37 -38.62 10.75
N THR A 47 -8.47 -37.90 10.90
CA THR A 47 -8.90 -37.34 12.19
C THR A 47 -10.41 -37.12 12.17
N ASN A 48 -11.03 -36.83 13.31
CA ASN A 48 -12.43 -36.45 13.37
C ASN A 48 -12.64 -35.33 14.38
N GLY A 49 -13.29 -34.25 13.95
CA GLY A 49 -13.53 -33.05 14.75
C GLY A 49 -13.32 -31.77 13.94
N ASN A 50 -13.07 -30.66 14.64
CA ASN A 50 -13.07 -29.32 14.06
C ASN A 50 -11.66 -28.72 13.99
N CYS A 51 -11.31 -28.12 12.85
CA CYS A 51 -10.01 -27.47 12.61
C CYS A 51 -9.73 -26.37 13.65
N PHE A 52 -8.55 -26.43 14.28
CA PHE A 52 -8.11 -25.47 15.29
C PHE A 52 -8.21 -23.99 14.86
N LEU A 53 -7.78 -23.67 13.63
CA LEU A 53 -7.84 -22.30 13.10
C LEU A 53 -9.27 -21.86 12.71
N CYS A 54 -9.85 -22.40 11.64
CA CYS A 54 -11.16 -21.89 11.16
C CYS A 54 -12.38 -22.35 11.97
N GLY A 55 -12.31 -23.51 12.65
CA GLY A 55 -13.44 -24.13 13.32
C GLY A 55 -14.28 -25.10 12.45
N ASP A 56 -14.02 -25.22 11.15
CA ASP A 56 -14.76 -26.14 10.27
C ASP A 56 -14.53 -27.62 10.64
N PRO A 57 -15.55 -28.49 10.50
CA PRO A 57 -15.39 -29.95 10.57
C PRO A 57 -14.42 -30.49 9.50
N MET A 58 -13.63 -31.51 9.85
CA MET A 58 -12.68 -32.15 8.95
C MET A 58 -12.51 -33.65 9.26
N THR A 59 -12.27 -34.46 8.23
CA THR A 59 -11.92 -35.88 8.32
C THR A 59 -10.42 -36.15 8.18
N GLN A 60 -9.65 -35.14 7.77
CA GLN A 60 -8.19 -35.19 7.64
C GLN A 60 -7.59 -33.85 8.05
N GLY A 61 -6.43 -33.86 8.69
CA GLY A 61 -5.76 -32.65 9.13
C GLY A 61 -4.29 -32.85 9.52
N ILE A 62 -3.57 -31.74 9.69
CA ILE A 62 -2.18 -31.72 10.14
C ILE A 62 -2.12 -31.34 11.61
N LYS A 63 -1.43 -32.12 12.45
CA LYS A 63 -1.23 -31.82 13.88
C LYS A 63 -0.63 -30.43 14.07
N ILE A 64 -1.14 -29.68 15.06
CA ILE A 64 -0.66 -28.31 15.37
C ILE A 64 0.87 -28.25 15.53
N LYS A 65 1.46 -29.21 16.24
CA LYS A 65 2.92 -29.32 16.47
C LYS A 65 3.75 -29.64 15.21
N LYS A 66 3.11 -29.91 14.06
CA LYS A 66 3.75 -30.06 12.74
C LYS A 66 3.52 -28.85 11.84
N ALA A 67 2.35 -28.21 11.95
CA ALA A 67 2.01 -27.00 11.20
C ALA A 67 2.67 -25.72 11.74
N PHE A 68 2.82 -25.60 13.07
CA PHE A 68 3.31 -24.40 13.74
C PHE A 68 4.59 -24.68 14.54
N SER A 69 5.54 -23.74 14.46
CA SER A 69 6.71 -23.67 15.34
C SER A 69 6.34 -23.14 16.73
N SER A 70 7.17 -23.43 17.74
CA SER A 70 7.05 -22.86 19.10
C SER A 70 7.08 -21.33 19.14
N VAL A 71 7.63 -20.66 18.12
CA VAL A 71 7.67 -19.19 17.99
C VAL A 71 6.48 -18.59 17.22
N PHE A 72 5.43 -19.37 16.95
CA PHE A 72 4.17 -18.81 16.44
C PHE A 72 3.49 -17.98 17.55
N THR A 73 2.93 -16.83 17.20
CA THR A 73 2.35 -15.86 18.15
C THR A 73 0.83 -15.72 18.02
N ASP A 74 0.29 -15.96 16.82
CA ASP A 74 -1.12 -15.74 16.46
C ASP A 74 -2.08 -16.84 16.98
N TRP A 75 -1.78 -17.42 18.15
CA TRP A 75 -2.63 -18.44 18.80
C TRP A 75 -4.04 -17.94 19.14
N ASN A 76 -4.21 -16.62 19.29
CA ASN A 76 -5.51 -15.99 19.52
C ASN A 76 -6.42 -15.96 18.27
N GLN A 77 -5.93 -16.38 17.10
CA GLN A 77 -6.70 -16.50 15.85
C GLN A 77 -7.39 -17.87 15.69
N ALA A 78 -7.43 -18.69 16.75
CA ALA A 78 -7.99 -20.04 16.74
C ALA A 78 -9.48 -20.03 17.10
N ASN A 79 -10.36 -20.31 16.13
CA ASN A 79 -11.79 -20.46 16.37
C ASN A 79 -12.15 -21.75 17.12
N ASN A 80 -11.26 -22.75 17.14
CA ASN A 80 -11.36 -23.91 18.02
C ASN A 80 -10.05 -24.12 18.81
N PRO A 81 -9.84 -23.39 19.94
CA PRO A 81 -8.61 -23.52 20.73
C PRO A 81 -8.34 -24.91 21.32
N GLN A 82 -9.37 -25.78 21.38
CA GLN A 82 -9.25 -27.17 21.85
C GLN A 82 -8.97 -28.17 20.71
N GLY A 83 -8.98 -27.71 19.46
CA GLY A 83 -8.61 -28.53 18.31
C GLY A 83 -7.15 -28.98 18.38
N THR A 84 -6.86 -30.17 17.84
CA THR A 84 -5.51 -30.77 17.85
C THR A 84 -4.82 -30.72 16.49
N HIS A 85 -5.59 -30.47 15.43
CA HIS A 85 -5.16 -30.46 14.03
C HIS A 85 -5.74 -29.23 13.30
N ILE A 86 -5.19 -28.90 12.14
CA ILE A 86 -5.77 -27.94 11.18
C ILE A 86 -6.12 -28.63 9.85
N CYS A 87 -7.20 -28.18 9.20
CA CYS A 87 -7.59 -28.68 7.89
C CYS A 87 -6.60 -28.24 6.80
N SER A 88 -6.69 -28.87 5.62
CA SER A 88 -5.82 -28.55 4.47
C SER A 88 -5.85 -27.08 4.05
N ALA A 89 -7.01 -26.42 4.06
CA ALA A 89 -7.12 -25.01 3.71
C ALA A 89 -6.37 -24.09 4.71
N CYS A 90 -6.51 -24.34 6.01
CA CYS A 90 -5.75 -23.62 7.03
C CYS A 90 -4.26 -23.96 6.99
N ALA A 91 -3.90 -25.23 6.74
CA ALA A 91 -2.51 -25.64 6.55
C ALA A 91 -1.83 -24.92 5.37
N PHE A 92 -2.52 -24.76 4.24
CA PHE A 92 -1.99 -24.04 3.08
C PHE A 92 -1.60 -22.59 3.40
N SER A 93 -2.38 -21.90 4.24
CA SER A 93 -2.10 -20.51 4.64
C SER A 93 -0.93 -20.34 5.62
N VAL A 94 -0.44 -21.42 6.25
CA VAL A 94 0.63 -21.37 7.26
C VAL A 94 1.89 -22.16 6.90
N LEU A 95 1.76 -23.21 6.09
CA LEU A 95 2.90 -24.01 5.65
C LEU A 95 3.83 -23.24 4.70
N THR A 96 5.08 -23.69 4.69
CA THR A 96 6.15 -23.19 3.81
C THR A 96 6.70 -24.39 3.04
N ASN A 97 6.83 -24.28 1.71
CA ASN A 97 7.56 -25.25 0.89
C ASN A 97 9.01 -25.28 1.39
N LYS A 98 9.41 -26.38 2.04
CA LYS A 98 10.71 -26.50 2.73
C LYS A 98 11.90 -26.44 1.76
N LYS A 99 11.71 -26.86 0.50
CA LYS A 99 12.72 -26.84 -0.57
C LYS A 99 12.92 -25.44 -1.13
N ALA A 100 11.84 -24.75 -1.49
CA ALA A 100 11.89 -23.40 -2.05
C ALA A 100 12.05 -22.30 -0.97
N ARG A 101 11.74 -22.61 0.29
CA ARG A 101 11.57 -21.67 1.42
C ARG A 101 10.47 -20.62 1.20
N ILE A 102 9.43 -20.98 0.43
CA ILE A 102 8.31 -20.09 0.05
C ILE A 102 7.02 -20.49 0.77
N GLY A 103 6.28 -19.51 1.32
CA GLY A 103 4.94 -19.70 1.89
C GLY A 103 4.05 -18.49 1.62
N VAL A 104 2.73 -18.66 1.68
CA VAL A 104 1.74 -17.63 1.23
C VAL A 104 1.94 -16.27 1.91
N ARG A 105 2.35 -16.27 3.19
CA ARG A 105 2.67 -15.07 4.00
C ARG A 105 3.68 -14.09 3.39
N MET A 106 4.45 -14.51 2.39
CA MET A 106 5.50 -13.70 1.76
C MET A 106 4.98 -12.74 0.68
N PHE A 107 3.70 -12.84 0.31
CA PHE A 107 3.17 -12.18 -0.87
C PHE A 107 1.96 -11.30 -0.59
N SER A 108 1.91 -10.16 -1.27
CA SER A 108 0.63 -9.51 -1.55
C SER A 108 -0.11 -10.34 -2.60
N LEU A 109 -1.43 -10.46 -2.47
CA LEU A 109 -2.21 -11.37 -3.30
C LEU A 109 -3.67 -10.95 -3.43
N ILE A 110 -4.29 -11.48 -4.49
CA ILE A 110 -5.72 -11.55 -4.69
C ILE A 110 -6.13 -13.02 -4.77
N ALA A 111 -7.23 -13.41 -4.12
CA ALA A 111 -7.79 -14.77 -4.23
C ALA A 111 -9.29 -14.69 -4.47
N ALA A 112 -9.74 -15.17 -5.64
CA ALA A 112 -11.14 -15.15 -6.09
C ALA A 112 -11.54 -16.50 -6.71
N ASP A 113 -11.80 -16.55 -8.02
CA ASP A 113 -11.89 -17.82 -8.77
C ASP A 113 -10.53 -18.56 -8.79
N LYS A 114 -9.45 -17.78 -8.86
CA LYS A 114 -8.03 -18.15 -8.91
C LYS A 114 -7.22 -17.37 -7.88
N LEU A 115 -6.04 -17.90 -7.56
CA LEU A 115 -5.02 -17.23 -6.74
C LEU A 115 -4.04 -16.47 -7.66
N TYR A 116 -3.94 -15.17 -7.44
CA TYR A 116 -3.00 -14.25 -8.09
C TYR A 116 -1.98 -13.76 -7.06
N ILE A 117 -0.69 -13.97 -7.33
CA ILE A 117 0.42 -13.48 -6.51
C ILE A 117 0.96 -12.21 -7.15
N THR A 118 0.83 -11.07 -6.48
CA THR A 118 0.91 -9.74 -7.09
C THR A 118 2.09 -8.92 -6.55
N ASN A 119 2.83 -8.28 -7.44
CA ASN A 119 3.64 -7.11 -7.07
C ASN A 119 2.77 -5.87 -6.82
N ARG A 120 3.39 -4.75 -6.45
CA ARG A 120 2.67 -3.49 -6.12
C ARG A 120 1.89 -2.89 -7.29
N LYS A 121 2.40 -3.00 -8.52
CA LYS A 121 1.71 -2.50 -9.72
C LYS A 121 0.53 -3.41 -10.09
N GLU A 122 0.71 -4.72 -10.05
CA GLU A 122 -0.39 -5.68 -10.27
C GLU A 122 -1.49 -5.50 -9.21
N LEU A 123 -1.11 -5.32 -7.95
CA LEU A 123 -2.07 -5.07 -6.86
C LEU A 123 -2.80 -3.73 -7.04
N ARG A 124 -2.12 -2.66 -7.51
CA ARG A 124 -2.75 -1.37 -7.84
C ARG A 124 -3.93 -1.57 -8.78
N GLU A 125 -3.73 -2.28 -9.89
CA GLU A 125 -4.80 -2.51 -10.87
C GLU A 125 -5.96 -3.33 -10.28
N TRP A 126 -5.66 -4.38 -9.49
CA TRP A 126 -6.68 -5.17 -8.78
C TRP A 126 -7.43 -4.42 -7.67
N LEU A 127 -6.93 -3.28 -7.19
CA LEU A 127 -7.65 -2.41 -6.25
C LEU A 127 -8.49 -1.33 -6.96
N LEU A 128 -8.14 -0.99 -8.21
CA LEU A 128 -8.92 -0.12 -9.09
C LEU A 128 -10.08 -0.88 -9.76
N ASP A 129 -9.84 -2.12 -10.17
CA ASP A 129 -10.86 -3.03 -10.70
C ASP A 129 -10.81 -4.40 -9.99
N PRO A 130 -11.47 -4.55 -8.83
CA PRO A 130 -11.45 -5.79 -8.06
C PRO A 130 -12.28 -6.92 -8.71
N PRO A 131 -11.95 -8.20 -8.44
CA PRO A 131 -12.64 -9.35 -9.03
C PRO A 131 -14.13 -9.41 -8.68
N GLU A 132 -14.87 -10.23 -9.43
CA GLU A 132 -16.21 -10.65 -9.02
C GLU A 132 -16.18 -11.38 -7.67
N PRO A 133 -17.11 -11.09 -6.74
CA PRO A 133 -17.07 -11.69 -5.40
C PRO A 133 -17.48 -13.17 -5.39
N PRO A 134 -17.02 -13.95 -4.38
CA PRO A 134 -16.22 -13.53 -3.23
C PRO A 134 -14.72 -13.47 -3.53
N PHE A 135 -14.03 -12.45 -2.99
CA PHE A 135 -12.58 -12.31 -3.11
C PHE A 135 -11.87 -11.93 -1.80
N LEU A 136 -10.56 -12.12 -1.76
CA LEU A 136 -9.62 -11.57 -0.77
C LEU A 136 -8.64 -10.61 -1.45
N ALA A 137 -8.21 -9.58 -0.75
CA ALA A 137 -7.08 -8.72 -1.13
C ALA A 137 -6.15 -8.51 0.07
N MET A 138 -4.83 -8.63 -0.11
CA MET A 138 -3.84 -8.44 0.96
C MET A 138 -2.60 -7.69 0.51
N CYS A 139 -2.09 -6.81 1.39
CA CYS A 139 -0.78 -6.16 1.27
C CYS A 139 0.18 -6.77 2.31
N ALA A 140 1.10 -7.64 1.87
CA ALA A 140 2.17 -8.17 2.72
C ALA A 140 3.38 -7.21 2.68
N VAL A 141 3.37 -6.21 3.55
CA VAL A 141 4.41 -5.17 3.61
C VAL A 141 5.72 -5.72 4.18
N SER A 142 5.62 -6.53 5.23
CA SER A 142 6.75 -7.17 5.93
C SER A 142 7.18 -8.50 5.31
N GLN A 143 6.30 -9.11 4.52
CA GLN A 143 6.43 -10.47 3.95
C GLN A 143 6.66 -11.59 4.98
N LYS A 144 6.33 -11.34 6.26
CA LYS A 144 6.66 -12.23 7.40
C LYS A 144 5.46 -12.77 8.17
N LYS A 145 4.30 -12.10 8.14
CA LYS A 145 3.14 -12.39 9.01
C LYS A 145 2.04 -13.21 8.33
N HIS A 146 1.32 -14.03 9.09
CA HIS A 146 0.30 -14.94 8.57
C HIS A 146 -1.08 -14.27 8.37
N LEU A 147 -1.16 -13.35 7.41
CA LEU A 147 -2.30 -12.43 7.27
C LEU A 147 -3.66 -13.08 6.95
N ILE A 148 -3.66 -14.25 6.31
CA ILE A 148 -4.89 -14.90 5.79
C ILE A 148 -5.93 -15.19 6.89
N MET A 149 -5.51 -15.53 8.11
CA MET A 149 -6.46 -15.79 9.21
C MET A 149 -7.11 -14.51 9.78
N LYS A 150 -6.51 -13.33 9.50
CA LYS A 150 -6.99 -12.01 9.92
C LYS A 150 -7.82 -11.31 8.82
N ALA A 151 -7.68 -11.74 7.57
CA ALA A 151 -8.31 -11.13 6.40
C ALA A 151 -9.85 -11.29 6.36
N ILE A 152 -10.53 -10.36 5.70
CA ILE A 152 -11.99 -10.37 5.49
C ILE A 152 -12.31 -10.81 4.06
N VAL A 153 -13.28 -11.72 3.89
CA VAL A 153 -13.82 -12.09 2.56
C VAL A 153 -14.79 -11.02 2.08
N ASN A 154 -14.53 -10.48 0.89
CA ASN A 154 -15.28 -9.39 0.29
C ASN A 154 -16.46 -9.92 -0.54
N TYR A 155 -17.59 -9.20 -0.48
CA TYR A 155 -18.84 -9.50 -1.20
C TYR A 155 -19.35 -8.31 -2.03
N SER A 156 -18.51 -7.28 -2.25
CA SER A 156 -18.79 -6.10 -3.06
C SER A 156 -17.53 -5.64 -3.77
N ARG A 157 -17.68 -5.03 -4.95
CA ARG A 157 -16.59 -4.44 -5.75
C ARG A 157 -16.38 -2.95 -5.45
N ASP A 158 -17.33 -2.27 -4.80
CA ASP A 158 -17.26 -0.81 -4.58
C ASP A 158 -16.88 -0.41 -3.16
N ILE A 159 -17.20 -1.25 -2.16
CA ILE A 159 -16.75 -1.11 -0.78
C ILE A 159 -16.28 -2.48 -0.30
N PHE A 160 -14.99 -2.63 -0.06
CA PHE A 160 -14.36 -3.90 0.27
C PHE A 160 -13.20 -3.73 1.27
N SER A 161 -12.70 -4.82 1.83
CA SER A 161 -11.55 -4.80 2.74
C SER A 161 -10.25 -5.25 2.05
N VAL A 162 -9.16 -4.56 2.36
CA VAL A 162 -7.80 -4.97 2.04
C VAL A 162 -7.08 -5.26 3.35
N GLN A 163 -6.54 -6.47 3.50
CA GLN A 163 -5.75 -6.83 4.67
C GLN A 163 -4.35 -6.19 4.57
N TYR A 164 -4.16 -5.05 5.22
CA TYR A 164 -2.90 -4.29 5.22
C TYR A 164 -2.07 -4.68 6.45
N GLU A 165 -1.07 -5.55 6.25
CA GLU A 165 -0.43 -6.26 7.36
C GLU A 165 -1.51 -6.85 8.30
N GLU A 166 -1.58 -6.42 9.55
CA GLU A 166 -2.51 -6.95 10.55
C GLU A 166 -3.82 -6.15 10.64
N THR A 167 -3.94 -5.03 9.92
CA THR A 167 -5.12 -4.16 9.94
C THR A 167 -5.99 -4.39 8.71
N PRO A 168 -7.25 -4.85 8.85
CA PRO A 168 -8.21 -4.82 7.75
C PRO A 168 -8.60 -3.36 7.47
N VAL A 169 -8.17 -2.84 6.33
CA VAL A 169 -8.51 -1.49 5.86
C VAL A 169 -9.80 -1.57 5.03
N THR A 170 -10.76 -0.68 5.29
CA THR A 170 -11.93 -0.53 4.41
C THR A 170 -11.59 0.42 3.26
N VAL A 171 -11.80 -0.05 2.04
CA VAL A 171 -11.55 0.64 0.78
C VAL A 171 -12.89 0.93 0.11
N ASP A 172 -13.22 2.21 0.01
CA ASP A 172 -14.21 2.74 -0.92
C ASP A 172 -13.49 2.97 -2.26
N ARG A 173 -13.94 2.29 -3.32
CA ARG A 173 -13.22 2.25 -4.60
C ARG A 173 -13.12 3.62 -5.27
N VAL A 174 -14.12 4.48 -5.11
CA VAL A 174 -14.13 5.83 -5.69
C VAL A 174 -13.18 6.75 -4.91
N LYS A 175 -13.25 6.73 -3.57
CA LYS A 175 -12.30 7.48 -2.73
C LYS A 175 -10.86 7.01 -2.92
N PHE A 176 -10.64 5.70 -3.03
CA PHE A 176 -9.35 5.10 -3.31
C PHE A 176 -8.79 5.55 -4.67
N THR A 177 -9.57 5.46 -5.74
CA THR A 177 -9.15 5.89 -7.08
C THR A 177 -8.77 7.38 -7.09
N ASN A 178 -9.60 8.23 -6.48
CA ASN A 178 -9.36 9.68 -6.41
C ASN A 178 -8.14 10.05 -5.56
N LEU A 179 -7.89 9.34 -4.45
CA LEU A 179 -6.73 9.55 -3.59
C LEU A 179 -5.45 8.98 -4.22
N LEU A 180 -5.52 7.80 -4.84
CA LEU A 180 -4.41 7.19 -5.56
C LEU A 180 -3.91 8.10 -6.68
N ASN A 181 -4.81 8.56 -7.56
CA ASN A 181 -4.45 9.45 -8.65
C ASN A 181 -3.73 10.73 -8.14
N LEU A 182 -4.31 11.38 -7.14
CA LEU A 182 -3.75 12.56 -6.49
C LEU A 182 -2.35 12.30 -5.89
N ILE A 183 -2.15 11.13 -5.27
CA ILE A 183 -0.88 10.73 -4.65
C ILE A 183 0.19 10.41 -5.69
N GLU A 184 -0.13 9.69 -6.78
CA GLU A 184 0.83 9.32 -7.83
C GLU A 184 1.40 10.55 -8.56
N HIS A 185 0.57 11.58 -8.74
CA HIS A 185 0.99 12.91 -9.18
C HIS A 185 1.88 13.62 -8.15
N PHE A 186 1.52 13.61 -6.86
CA PHE A 186 2.29 14.29 -5.81
C PHE A 186 3.67 13.66 -5.55
N LEU A 187 3.81 12.36 -5.85
CA LEU A 187 5.08 11.62 -5.82
C LEU A 187 6.09 12.08 -6.89
N TYR A 188 5.69 12.97 -7.81
CA TYR A 188 6.64 13.67 -8.66
C TYR A 188 7.61 14.54 -7.85
N GLY A 189 7.07 15.48 -7.06
CA GLY A 189 7.87 16.42 -6.26
C GLY A 189 8.33 15.89 -4.91
N PHE A 190 7.52 15.04 -4.26
CA PHE A 190 7.70 14.69 -2.85
C PHE A 190 7.92 13.19 -2.60
N THR A 191 8.64 12.86 -1.52
CA THR A 191 8.82 11.45 -1.10
C THR A 191 7.59 10.90 -0.39
N LYS A 192 7.48 9.57 -0.33
CA LYS A 192 6.43 8.89 0.44
C LYS A 192 6.39 9.34 1.91
N THR A 193 7.55 9.59 2.52
CA THR A 193 7.68 10.05 3.91
C THR A 193 7.15 11.48 4.10
N GLU A 194 7.51 12.42 3.23
CA GLU A 194 7.04 13.81 3.30
C GLU A 194 5.50 13.86 3.18
N ILE A 195 4.93 13.10 2.23
CA ILE A 195 3.47 13.05 2.02
C ILE A 195 2.74 12.44 3.24
N LEU A 196 3.23 11.31 3.76
CA LEU A 196 2.65 10.63 4.93
C LEU A 196 2.69 11.48 6.21
N THR A 197 3.76 12.25 6.41
CA THR A 197 3.98 13.05 7.65
C THR A 197 3.47 14.48 7.56
N GLY A 198 3.40 15.06 6.35
CA GLY A 198 3.21 16.49 6.13
C GLY A 198 4.46 17.34 6.41
N GLN A 199 5.61 16.72 6.66
CA GLN A 199 6.89 17.40 6.88
C GLN A 199 7.67 17.45 5.57
N TYR A 200 7.46 18.51 4.80
CA TYR A 200 8.03 18.72 3.48
C TYR A 200 9.35 19.50 3.52
N SER A 201 10.25 19.22 2.57
CA SER A 201 11.38 20.11 2.30
C SER A 201 10.89 21.45 1.72
N GLN A 202 11.25 22.58 2.36
CA GLN A 202 10.93 23.92 1.86
C GLN A 202 11.40 24.13 0.42
N LYS A 203 12.58 23.60 0.06
CA LYS A 203 13.07 23.64 -1.32
C LYS A 203 12.10 22.95 -2.28
N ARG A 204 11.58 21.77 -1.93
CA ARG A 204 10.66 21.02 -2.81
C ARG A 204 9.31 21.70 -2.97
N ILE A 205 8.84 22.44 -1.96
CA ILE A 205 7.63 23.28 -2.10
C ILE A 205 7.89 24.41 -3.12
N LEU A 206 9.07 25.05 -3.07
CA LEU A 206 9.46 26.07 -4.03
C LEU A 206 9.67 25.51 -5.45
N ASP A 207 10.32 24.34 -5.57
CA ASP A 207 10.57 23.66 -6.84
C ASP A 207 9.26 23.11 -7.49
N PHE A 208 8.23 22.78 -6.70
CA PHE A 208 6.94 22.24 -7.17
C PHE A 208 5.86 23.31 -7.42
N GLY A 209 5.97 24.48 -6.78
CA GLY A 209 4.95 25.52 -6.76
C GLY A 209 4.14 25.53 -5.46
N ILE A 210 3.99 26.72 -4.86
CA ILE A 210 3.34 26.89 -3.55
C ILE A 210 1.81 26.72 -3.65
N GLU A 211 1.18 27.32 -4.67
CA GLU A 211 -0.29 27.25 -4.82
C GLU A 211 -0.75 25.81 -5.07
N GLU A 212 0.05 25.07 -5.83
CA GLU A 212 -0.11 23.70 -6.28
C GLU A 212 0.16 22.72 -5.14
N TRP A 213 1.28 22.87 -4.42
CA TRP A 213 1.55 22.11 -3.20
C TRP A 213 0.40 22.26 -2.20
N GLU A 214 -0.10 23.48 -1.97
CA GLU A 214 -1.28 23.71 -1.12
C GLU A 214 -2.55 23.02 -1.66
N ALA A 215 -2.77 22.99 -2.98
CA ALA A 215 -3.97 22.37 -3.57
C ALA A 215 -4.03 20.87 -3.26
N PHE A 216 -2.90 20.18 -3.43
CA PHE A 216 -2.73 18.77 -3.10
C PHE A 216 -2.75 18.53 -1.59
N GLU A 217 -2.00 19.32 -0.81
CA GLU A 217 -1.88 19.19 0.65
C GLU A 217 -3.25 19.28 1.34
N ASN A 218 -4.09 20.25 0.97
CA ASN A 218 -5.43 20.40 1.55
C ASN A 218 -6.33 19.18 1.29
N ARG A 219 -6.13 18.46 0.19
CA ARG A 219 -6.88 17.23 -0.15
C ARG A 219 -6.30 15.96 0.48
N ILE A 220 -4.98 15.90 0.72
CA ILE A 220 -4.29 14.70 1.26
C ILE A 220 -4.28 14.71 2.79
N LYS A 221 -4.11 15.88 3.42
CA LYS A 221 -4.04 16.05 4.88
C LYS A 221 -5.13 15.33 5.68
N PRO A 222 -6.42 15.30 5.26
CA PRO A 222 -7.46 14.56 5.98
C PRO A 222 -7.26 13.04 6.06
N TYR A 223 -6.41 12.46 5.21
CA TYR A 223 -6.16 11.01 5.15
C TYR A 223 -4.91 10.57 5.92
N ARG A 224 -4.14 11.49 6.53
CA ARG A 224 -2.94 11.13 7.30
C ARG A 224 -3.27 10.28 8.52
N GLY A 225 -2.47 9.25 8.77
CA GLY A 225 -2.72 8.26 9.82
C GLY A 225 -3.93 7.34 9.55
N THR A 226 -4.56 7.41 8.36
CA THR A 226 -5.60 6.46 7.96
C THR A 226 -5.01 5.31 7.16
N GLY A 227 -5.47 4.08 7.43
CA GLY A 227 -5.03 2.90 6.68
C GLY A 227 -5.37 2.95 5.18
N LEU A 228 -6.33 3.79 4.77
CA LEU A 228 -6.60 4.04 3.34
C LEU A 228 -5.42 4.73 2.66
N LEU A 229 -4.80 5.72 3.32
CA LEU A 229 -3.57 6.33 2.83
C LEU A 229 -2.42 5.33 2.84
N ASP A 230 -2.29 4.49 3.87
CA ASP A 230 -1.24 3.46 3.90
C ASP A 230 -1.35 2.46 2.72
N VAL A 231 -2.57 1.99 2.41
CA VAL A 231 -2.82 1.10 1.26
C VAL A 231 -2.52 1.82 -0.06
N VAL A 232 -2.98 3.06 -0.23
CA VAL A 232 -2.65 3.89 -1.41
C VAL A 232 -1.14 4.07 -1.54
N MET A 233 -0.45 4.49 -0.49
CA MET A 233 1.00 4.73 -0.49
C MET A 233 1.81 3.44 -0.72
N PHE A 234 1.28 2.27 -0.39
CA PHE A 234 1.90 0.98 -0.69
C PHE A 234 1.85 0.62 -2.18
N VAL A 235 0.73 0.85 -2.86
CA VAL A 235 0.55 0.50 -4.29
C VAL A 235 0.87 1.64 -5.26
N ALA A 236 0.88 2.89 -4.82
CA ALA A 236 1.14 4.06 -5.63
C ALA A 236 2.50 4.00 -6.34
N GLN A 237 2.48 4.14 -7.66
CA GLN A 237 3.66 4.34 -8.51
C GLN A 237 4.06 5.83 -8.49
N LYS A 238 5.22 6.15 -9.05
CA LYS A 238 5.59 7.53 -9.36
C LYS A 238 5.34 7.75 -10.86
N LEU A 239 4.74 8.88 -11.23
CA LEU A 239 4.66 9.33 -12.62
C LEU A 239 6.00 9.93 -13.06
N GLU A 240 6.39 9.65 -14.30
CA GLU A 240 7.68 10.05 -14.88
C GLU A 240 7.56 11.13 -15.97
N GLU A 241 6.37 11.32 -16.56
CA GLU A 241 6.10 12.31 -17.61
C GLU A 241 5.49 13.60 -17.03
N TRP A 242 6.05 14.76 -17.38
CA TRP A 242 5.67 16.06 -16.80
C TRP A 242 4.37 16.60 -17.39
N GLU A 243 4.05 16.23 -18.62
CA GLU A 243 2.88 16.65 -19.38
C GLU A 243 1.57 16.21 -18.73
N GLU A 244 1.50 14.96 -18.24
CA GLU A 244 0.38 14.47 -17.43
C GLU A 244 0.21 15.31 -16.15
N ILE A 245 1.34 15.60 -15.51
CA ILE A 245 1.40 16.25 -14.21
C ILE A 245 0.99 17.71 -14.28
N ALA A 246 1.48 18.45 -15.27
CA ALA A 246 1.08 19.84 -15.52
C ALA A 246 -0.43 19.95 -15.80
N CYS A 247 -0.98 19.06 -16.63
CA CYS A 247 -2.42 19.01 -16.92
C CYS A 247 -3.26 18.76 -15.65
N PHE A 248 -2.80 17.87 -14.78
CA PHE A 248 -3.48 17.55 -13.52
C PHE A 248 -3.36 18.68 -12.48
N MET A 249 -2.17 19.26 -12.28
CA MET A 249 -1.96 20.42 -11.39
C MET A 249 -2.86 21.61 -11.78
N ASP A 250 -3.00 21.86 -13.07
CA ASP A 250 -3.86 22.91 -13.62
C ASP A 250 -5.36 22.61 -13.42
N SER A 251 -5.75 21.35 -13.14
CA SER A 251 -7.11 20.98 -12.72
C SER A 251 -7.33 21.16 -11.20
N GLU A 252 -6.33 20.81 -10.38
CA GLU A 252 -6.38 20.97 -8.92
C GLU A 252 -6.44 22.45 -8.50
N LEU A 253 -5.71 23.33 -9.20
CA LEU A 253 -5.82 24.78 -9.00
C LEU A 253 -7.23 25.31 -9.32
N LYS A 254 -7.89 24.79 -10.35
CA LYS A 254 -9.27 25.18 -10.70
C LYS A 254 -10.26 24.73 -9.64
N ILE A 255 -10.09 23.52 -9.07
CA ILE A 255 -10.89 23.03 -7.95
C ILE A 255 -10.67 23.91 -6.70
N LYS A 256 -9.41 24.18 -6.32
CA LYS A 256 -9.06 25.08 -5.19
C LYS A 256 -9.73 26.45 -5.31
N ARG A 257 -9.68 27.05 -6.51
CA ARG A 257 -10.28 28.37 -6.81
C ARG A 257 -11.81 28.37 -6.84
N GLN A 258 -12.47 27.23 -7.07
CA GLN A 258 -13.93 27.09 -6.99
C GLN A 258 -14.43 26.80 -5.57
N VAL A 259 -13.61 26.18 -4.72
CA VAL A 259 -13.97 25.82 -3.33
C VAL A 259 -13.70 26.95 -2.33
N GLN A 260 -12.81 27.90 -2.65
CA GLN A 260 -12.70 29.14 -1.87
C GLN A 260 -13.98 30.00 -2.03
N PRO A 261 -14.65 30.40 -0.94
CA PRO A 261 -15.80 31.28 -1.04
C PRO A 261 -15.37 32.66 -1.55
N HIS A 262 -16.24 33.26 -2.36
CA HIS A 262 -16.06 34.63 -2.85
C HIS A 262 -16.12 35.60 -1.66
N TYR A 263 -14.96 35.95 -1.10
CA TYR A 263 -14.85 37.08 -0.16
C TYR A 263 -15.12 38.36 -0.94
N SER A 264 -16.39 38.75 -0.98
CA SER A 264 -16.84 40.02 -1.53
C SER A 264 -16.26 41.15 -0.67
N SER A 265 -15.19 41.77 -1.16
CA SER A 265 -14.54 42.89 -0.49
C SER A 265 -15.54 44.01 -0.23
N THR A 266 -15.84 44.27 1.05
CA THR A 266 -16.66 45.42 1.45
C THR A 266 -15.98 46.70 0.93
N PRO A 267 -16.69 47.58 0.18
CA PRO A 267 -16.06 48.77 -0.37
C PRO A 267 -15.53 49.68 0.74
N SER A 268 -14.29 50.14 0.58
CA SER A 268 -13.63 51.05 1.52
C SER A 268 -14.42 52.35 1.68
N ILE A 269 -14.72 52.73 2.93
CA ILE A 269 -15.23 54.08 3.23
C ILE A 269 -14.05 55.05 3.17
N GLU A 270 -14.12 56.03 2.28
CA GLU A 270 -13.13 57.10 2.20
C GLU A 270 -13.26 58.08 3.38
N ALA A 271 -12.16 58.33 4.06
CA ALA A 271 -11.96 59.48 4.95
C ALA A 271 -10.50 59.93 4.80
N GLY A 272 -10.25 60.95 3.95
CA GLY A 272 -8.90 61.38 3.56
C GLY A 272 -8.33 62.52 4.42
N ILE A 273 -7.27 63.17 3.89
CA ILE A 273 -6.62 64.41 4.38
C ILE A 273 -5.70 64.14 5.61
N LYS A 274 -4.37 64.39 5.63
CA LYS A 274 -3.46 65.23 4.80
C LYS A 274 -1.98 64.77 4.91
N LYS A 275 -1.12 65.20 3.94
CA LYS A 275 0.27 65.78 4.03
C LYS A 275 1.12 65.54 5.32
N GLU A 276 2.46 65.39 5.34
CA GLU A 276 3.62 65.57 4.39
C GLU A 276 4.91 64.98 5.07
N ASP A 277 6.19 64.97 4.63
CA ASP A 277 7.05 65.47 3.52
C ASP A 277 8.38 64.62 3.49
N ARG A 278 9.24 64.74 2.45
CA ARG A 278 10.69 64.34 2.35
C ARG A 278 11.11 62.85 2.19
N VAL A 279 12.33 62.51 1.75
CA VAL A 279 13.15 62.86 0.55
C VAL A 279 14.48 62.07 0.54
N ALA A 280 14.94 61.60 -0.64
CA ALA A 280 16.27 61.00 -0.93
C ALA A 280 16.61 59.64 -0.21
N SER A 281 17.63 58.86 -0.59
CA SER A 281 18.76 59.08 -1.54
C SER A 281 19.14 57.83 -2.37
N THR A 282 20.29 57.86 -3.06
CA THR A 282 20.66 57.07 -4.24
C THR A 282 21.89 56.14 -4.08
N CYS A 283 21.99 55.14 -4.97
CA CYS A 283 23.21 54.45 -5.47
C CYS A 283 23.98 53.48 -4.55
N GLY A 284 24.65 52.49 -5.19
CA GLY A 284 25.75 51.73 -4.59
C GLY A 284 25.97 50.30 -5.12
N ASP A 285 26.71 50.14 -6.23
CA ASP A 285 27.20 48.82 -6.68
C ASP A 285 28.30 48.25 -5.75
N LYS A 286 28.42 46.91 -5.67
CA LYS A 286 29.62 46.19 -6.18
C LYS A 286 29.56 44.66 -6.10
N SER A 287 30.41 44.05 -6.91
CA SER A 287 30.70 42.61 -7.03
C SER A 287 31.66 42.10 -5.95
N ASN A 288 31.78 40.76 -5.82
CA ASN A 288 33.02 40.05 -6.20
C ASN A 288 32.90 38.52 -6.16
N ASP A 289 33.93 37.87 -6.71
CA ASP A 289 33.99 36.50 -7.22
C ASP A 289 34.00 35.31 -6.23
N SER A 290 33.94 34.14 -6.88
CA SER A 290 34.24 32.75 -6.46
C SER A 290 35.70 32.56 -5.92
N PRO A 291 36.24 31.35 -5.56
CA PRO A 291 35.79 30.00 -5.96
C PRO A 291 36.08 28.77 -5.04
N LYS A 292 35.75 27.57 -5.58
CA LYS A 292 36.23 26.20 -5.20
C LYS A 292 35.72 25.68 -3.83
N SER A 293 35.50 24.38 -3.64
CA SER A 293 36.20 23.22 -4.23
C SER A 293 35.31 21.98 -4.41
N GLN A 294 35.80 20.99 -5.16
CA GLN A 294 35.28 19.63 -5.18
C GLN A 294 36.14 18.76 -4.24
N GLN A 295 35.52 17.88 -3.46
CA GLN A 295 36.16 16.68 -2.92
C GLN A 295 35.23 15.48 -3.11
N SER A 296 35.83 14.30 -3.28
CA SER A 296 35.16 13.02 -3.49
C SER A 296 35.19 12.20 -2.22
N GLU A 297 34.08 11.56 -1.87
CA GLU A 297 34.08 10.43 -0.95
C GLU A 297 33.55 9.18 -1.64
N GLN A 298 34.37 8.13 -1.66
CA GLN A 298 33.90 6.77 -1.84
C GLN A 298 33.36 6.31 -0.49
N LEU A 299 32.17 5.71 -0.43
CA LEU A 299 31.77 4.91 0.73
C LEU A 299 31.43 3.48 0.31
N GLN A 300 31.70 2.56 1.21
CA GLN A 300 31.63 1.12 0.98
C GLN A 300 30.20 0.60 1.20
N LEU A 301 29.80 -0.38 0.39
CA LEU A 301 28.55 -1.12 0.59
C LEU A 301 28.79 -2.33 1.49
N GLU A 302 28.51 -2.19 2.79
CA GLU A 302 28.35 -3.34 3.68
C GLU A 302 26.89 -3.82 3.70
N LEU A 303 26.72 -5.05 3.20
CA LEU A 303 25.72 -6.06 3.56
C LEU A 303 24.50 -5.63 4.41
N PHE A 304 23.30 -5.69 3.81
CA PHE A 304 22.11 -6.35 4.38
C PHE A 304 21.14 -6.82 3.28
#